data_AF-A0A7V9CAR4-F1
#
_entry.id   AF-A0A7V9CAR4-F1
#
_cell.length_a   1.000
_cell.length_b   1.000
_cell.length_c   1.000
_cell.angle_alpha   90.00
_cell.angle_beta   90.00
_cell.angle_gamma   90.00
#
_symmetry.space_group_name_H-M   'P 1'
#
loop_
_entity.id
_entity.type
_entity.pdbx_description
1 polymer ?
#
loop_
_entity_poly.entity_id
_entity_poly.type
_entity_poly.pdbx_seq_one_letter_code
_entity_poly.pdbx_strand_id
1 'polypeptide(L)'
;MSGYGEAETVVVNHGHGLPYSKGLMAQSLSASGIAPERAYELARMIELRLVGGTKREIDIQDLCELAEEVIGQEAGARAVRRFRDWRRLDHLDRPLIVMLGGTAGVGKSTLATMLANRLGLTQVVPTDVVRQVLRSCLSHAIMPAVHYSSFEAGRAVALRPDGTDTDLVGFVRQAESVATGLEAIVERAITESVGMVVEGVHVVPGLMNPRLRKRCLAVEALVVVDQEDVHRAHFSMRGGERPADRYLGRFAQIRKLQRYLVERAEAAGVPVIDNSSIDGALTDLMELVLDAVQAVGAGERPPETVGGGFAST
;
A
#
# COMPACT_ATOMS: atom_id res chain seq x y z
N MET A 1 -50.90 -21.90 -8.17
CA MET A 1 -50.09 -21.05 -9.07
C MET A 1 -49.37 -20.04 -8.20
N SER A 2 -48.10 -20.31 -7.89
CA SER A 2 -47.27 -19.48 -7.03
C SER A 2 -46.63 -18.40 -7.88
N GLY A 3 -47.19 -17.19 -7.84
CA GLY A 3 -46.58 -16.01 -8.46
C GLY A 3 -45.43 -15.52 -7.59
N TYR A 4 -44.22 -16.01 -7.85
CA TYR A 4 -43.01 -15.28 -7.48
C TYR A 4 -42.94 -14.07 -8.41
N GLY A 5 -43.24 -12.88 -7.87
CA GLY A 5 -43.02 -11.63 -8.60
C GLY A 5 -41.54 -11.50 -8.92
N GLU A 6 -41.20 -11.44 -10.20
CA GLU A 6 -39.87 -11.05 -10.66
C GLU A 6 -39.55 -9.68 -10.06
N ALA A 7 -38.48 -9.59 -9.28
CA ALA A 7 -37.99 -8.31 -8.81
C ALA A 7 -37.64 -7.45 -10.04
N GLU A 8 -38.40 -6.37 -10.25
CA GLU A 8 -38.24 -5.48 -11.41
C GLU A 8 -36.81 -4.93 -11.43
N THR A 9 -36.03 -5.39 -12.40
CA THR A 9 -34.59 -5.19 -12.44
C THR A 9 -34.27 -3.84 -13.08
N VAL A 10 -33.57 -2.96 -12.35
CA VAL A 10 -33.10 -1.68 -12.90
C VAL A 10 -31.79 -1.88 -13.65
N VAL A 11 -31.75 -1.43 -14.91
CA VAL A 11 -30.60 -1.55 -15.80
C VAL A 11 -29.71 -0.32 -15.67
N VAL A 12 -28.42 -0.56 -15.46
CA VAL A 12 -27.37 0.47 -15.41
C VAL A 12 -26.77 0.60 -16.80
N ASN A 13 -26.91 1.78 -17.41
CA ASN A 13 -26.43 2.05 -18.75
C ASN A 13 -24.91 2.35 -18.75
N HIS A 14 -24.12 1.36 -19.17
CA HIS A 14 -22.71 1.52 -19.55
C HIS A 14 -22.37 0.56 -20.71
N GLY A 15 -22.61 0.99 -21.95
CA GLY A 15 -22.28 0.24 -23.17
C GLY A 15 -23.14 -1.01 -23.45
N HIS A 16 -23.32 -1.89 -22.47
CA HIS A 16 -23.99 -3.20 -22.61
C HIS A 16 -25.25 -3.39 -21.76
N GLY A 17 -25.65 -2.40 -20.94
CA GLY A 17 -26.89 -2.44 -20.14
C GLY A 17 -26.96 -3.62 -19.18
N LEU A 18 -26.30 -3.52 -18.02
CA LEU A 18 -26.29 -4.59 -17.01
C LEU A 18 -27.22 -4.27 -15.85
N PRO A 19 -27.85 -5.27 -15.22
CA PRO A 19 -28.69 -5.04 -14.05
C PRO A 19 -27.85 -4.53 -12.87
N TYR A 20 -28.45 -3.66 -12.05
CA TYR A 20 -27.82 -3.22 -10.81
C TYR A 20 -27.48 -4.42 -9.91
N SER A 21 -26.23 -4.48 -9.45
CA SER A 21 -25.76 -5.53 -8.54
C SER A 21 -25.46 -4.96 -7.17
N LYS A 22 -26.28 -5.34 -6.18
CA LYS A 22 -26.01 -5.06 -4.76
C LYS A 22 -24.64 -5.58 -4.32
N GLY A 23 -24.22 -6.73 -4.85
CA GLY A 23 -22.92 -7.31 -4.53
C GLY A 23 -21.76 -6.43 -4.99
N LEU A 24 -21.81 -5.95 -6.24
CA LEU A 24 -20.77 -5.05 -6.78
C LEU A 24 -20.78 -3.70 -6.07
N MET A 25 -21.96 -3.11 -5.82
CA MET A 25 -22.06 -1.85 -5.07
C MET A 25 -21.52 -2.02 -3.63
N ALA A 26 -21.88 -3.10 -2.94
CA ALA A 26 -21.35 -3.40 -1.61
C ALA A 26 -19.83 -3.58 -1.62
N GLN A 27 -19.27 -4.19 -2.67
CA GLN A 27 -17.82 -4.29 -2.84
C GLN A 27 -17.17 -2.91 -3.01
N SER A 28 -17.70 -2.05 -3.88
CA SER A 28 -17.20 -0.68 -4.07
C SER A 28 -17.28 0.16 -2.79
N LEU A 29 -18.42 0.09 -2.07
CA LEU A 29 -18.61 0.76 -0.80
C LEU A 29 -17.63 0.24 0.26
N SER A 30 -17.45 -1.07 0.34
CA SER A 30 -16.48 -1.68 1.26
C SER A 30 -15.05 -1.25 0.93
N ALA A 31 -14.72 -1.21 -0.36
CA ALA A 31 -13.41 -0.79 -0.84
C ALA A 31 -13.11 0.68 -0.49
N SER A 32 -14.12 1.55 -0.43
CA SER A 32 -13.99 2.94 0.05
C SER A 32 -13.80 3.09 1.57
N GLY A 33 -13.79 1.99 2.34
CA GLY A 33 -13.54 2.02 3.78
C GLY A 33 -14.79 1.89 4.65
N ILE A 34 -15.93 1.51 4.08
CA ILE A 34 -17.14 1.16 4.84
C ILE A 34 -17.04 -0.30 5.30
N ALA A 35 -17.47 -0.61 6.53
CA ALA A 35 -17.47 -1.99 7.02
C ALA A 35 -18.34 -2.90 6.12
N PRO A 36 -17.94 -4.16 5.84
CA PRO A 36 -18.63 -5.01 4.87
C PRO A 36 -20.13 -5.18 5.11
N GLU A 37 -20.52 -5.39 6.37
CA GLU A 37 -21.93 -5.52 6.77
C GLU A 37 -22.72 -4.25 6.43
N ARG A 38 -22.19 -3.09 6.83
CA ARG A 38 -22.80 -1.79 6.55
C ARG A 38 -22.82 -1.45 5.07
N ALA A 39 -21.78 -1.82 4.33
CA ALA A 39 -21.72 -1.64 2.88
C ALA A 39 -22.80 -2.44 2.15
N TYR A 40 -23.08 -3.67 2.60
CA TYR A 40 -24.18 -4.47 2.06
C TYR A 40 -25.56 -3.88 2.37
N GLU A 41 -25.75 -3.37 3.60
CA GLU A 41 -26.98 -2.63 3.97
C GLU A 41 -27.21 -1.40 3.09
N LEU A 42 -26.18 -0.58 2.89
CA LEU A 42 -26.23 0.61 2.02
C LEU A 42 -26.54 0.22 0.57
N ALA A 43 -25.87 -0.80 0.03
CA ALA A 43 -26.13 -1.30 -1.32
C ALA A 43 -27.59 -1.78 -1.48
N ARG A 44 -28.17 -2.38 -0.43
CA ARG A 44 -29.58 -2.76 -0.39
C ARG A 44 -30.51 -1.56 -0.33
N MET A 45 -30.18 -0.53 0.44
CA MET A 45 -30.97 0.72 0.48
C MET A 45 -30.97 1.43 -0.86
N ILE A 46 -29.83 1.47 -1.56
CA ILE A 46 -29.74 2.00 -2.93
C ILE A 46 -30.67 1.22 -3.87
N GLU A 47 -30.64 -0.12 -3.82
CA GLU A 47 -31.53 -0.94 -4.64
C GLU A 47 -33.02 -0.66 -4.36
N LEU A 48 -33.41 -0.55 -3.09
CA LEU A 48 -34.80 -0.28 -2.73
C LEU A 48 -35.28 1.06 -3.31
N ARG A 49 -34.41 2.08 -3.36
CA ARG A 49 -34.71 3.35 -4.01
C ARG A 49 -34.82 3.22 -5.52
N LEU A 50 -33.95 2.43 -6.15
CA LEU A 50 -34.00 2.15 -7.59
C LEU A 50 -35.32 1.45 -7.97
N VAL A 51 -35.71 0.40 -7.23
CA VAL A 51 -36.95 -0.35 -7.48
C VAL A 51 -38.21 0.48 -7.22
N GLY A 52 -38.17 1.36 -6.21
CA GLY A 52 -39.27 2.27 -5.89
C GLY A 52 -39.39 3.47 -6.84
N GLY A 53 -38.40 3.68 -7.72
CA GLY A 53 -38.41 4.73 -8.74
C GLY A 53 -39.26 4.39 -9.96
N THR A 54 -39.61 5.40 -10.75
CA THR A 54 -40.37 5.22 -12.01
C THR A 54 -39.49 4.86 -13.20
N LYS A 55 -38.17 5.11 -13.12
CA LYS A 55 -37.20 4.82 -14.18
C LYS A 55 -36.66 3.39 -14.03
N ARG A 56 -36.72 2.62 -15.11
CA ARG A 56 -36.15 1.25 -15.19
C ARG A 56 -34.71 1.23 -15.73
N GLU A 57 -34.24 2.38 -16.17
CA GLU A 57 -32.86 2.59 -16.60
C GLU A 57 -32.28 3.77 -15.82
N ILE A 58 -31.03 3.62 -15.42
CA ILE A 58 -30.25 4.66 -14.76
C ILE A 58 -28.87 4.68 -15.40
N ASP A 59 -28.32 5.86 -15.67
CA ASP A 59 -26.93 5.95 -16.07
C ASP A 59 -25.99 5.83 -14.85
N ILE A 60 -24.70 5.70 -15.10
CA ILE A 60 -23.73 5.53 -14.02
C ILE A 60 -23.62 6.75 -13.11
N GLN A 61 -23.86 7.95 -13.66
CA GLN A 61 -23.66 9.21 -12.96
C GLN A 61 -24.81 9.43 -11.98
N ASP A 62 -26.05 9.27 -12.46
CA ASP A 62 -27.28 9.27 -11.65
C ASP A 62 -27.21 8.19 -10.55
N LEU A 63 -26.72 6.99 -10.86
CA LEU A 63 -26.56 5.92 -9.86
C LEU A 63 -25.59 6.31 -8.75
N CYS A 64 -24.54 7.05 -9.11
CA CYS A 64 -23.54 7.49 -8.16
C CYS A 64 -24.03 8.65 -7.30
N GLU A 65 -24.78 9.59 -7.87
CA GLU A 65 -25.45 10.64 -7.10
C GLU A 65 -26.42 10.04 -6.08
N LEU A 66 -27.20 9.03 -6.49
CA LEU A 66 -28.07 8.28 -5.59
C LEU A 66 -27.29 7.56 -4.48
N ALA A 67 -26.18 6.90 -4.83
CA ALA A 67 -25.33 6.24 -3.84
C ALA A 67 -24.78 7.23 -2.82
N GLU A 68 -24.27 8.38 -3.26
CA GLU A 68 -23.77 9.44 -2.39
C GLU A 68 -24.85 10.02 -1.48
N GLU A 69 -26.08 10.18 -1.97
CA GLU A 69 -27.20 10.64 -1.16
C GLU A 69 -27.51 9.64 -0.02
N VAL A 70 -27.61 8.34 -0.36
CA VAL A 70 -27.86 7.28 0.61
C VAL A 70 -26.73 7.20 1.64
N ILE A 71 -25.47 7.19 1.18
CA ILE A 71 -24.30 7.17 2.07
C ILE A 71 -24.29 8.42 2.97
N GLY A 72 -24.63 9.59 2.43
CA GLY A 72 -24.64 10.85 3.18
C GLY A 72 -25.64 10.85 4.33
N GLN A 73 -26.83 10.29 4.09
CA GLN A 73 -27.88 10.18 5.10
C GLN A 73 -27.54 9.13 6.17
N GLU A 74 -26.91 8.03 5.77
CA GLU A 74 -26.76 6.83 6.59
C GLU A 74 -25.38 6.64 7.25
N ALA A 75 -24.34 7.26 6.69
CA ALA A 75 -22.94 7.13 7.12
C ALA A 75 -22.19 8.48 7.17
N GLY A 76 -22.85 9.57 6.80
CA GLY A 76 -22.35 10.93 6.95
C GLY A 76 -21.35 11.37 5.87
N ALA A 77 -20.97 12.65 5.95
CA ALA A 77 -20.17 13.30 4.91
C ALA A 77 -18.77 12.71 4.71
N ARG A 78 -18.15 12.10 5.75
CA ARG A 78 -16.83 11.46 5.63
C ARG A 78 -16.90 10.23 4.72
N ALA A 79 -17.96 9.43 4.84
CA ALA A 79 -18.15 8.24 4.00
C ALA A 79 -18.42 8.63 2.52
N VAL A 80 -19.21 9.68 2.29
CA VAL A 80 -19.43 10.23 0.93
C VAL A 80 -18.13 10.67 0.29
N ARG A 81 -17.29 11.41 1.04
CA ARG A 81 -15.97 11.84 0.55
C ARG A 81 -15.12 10.63 0.16
N ARG A 82 -14.95 9.66 1.05
CA ARG A 82 -14.17 8.45 0.76
C ARG A 82 -14.68 7.67 -0.44
N PHE A 83 -16.00 7.56 -0.60
CA PHE A 83 -16.60 6.91 -1.78
C PHE A 83 -16.26 7.64 -3.08
N ARG A 84 -16.35 8.98 -3.09
CA ARG A 84 -15.92 9.80 -4.24
C ARG A 84 -14.46 9.60 -4.58
N ASP A 85 -13.57 9.61 -3.59
CA ASP A 85 -12.14 9.48 -3.82
C ASP A 85 -11.75 8.07 -4.25
N TRP A 86 -12.42 7.06 -3.71
CA TRP A 86 -12.26 5.69 -4.19
C TRP A 86 -12.63 5.59 -5.67
N ARG A 87 -13.75 6.20 -6.10
CA ARG A 87 -14.13 6.21 -7.52
C ARG A 87 -13.14 6.96 -8.41
N ARG A 88 -12.44 7.96 -7.87
CA ARG A 88 -11.39 8.68 -8.60
C ARG A 88 -10.15 7.81 -8.84
N LEU A 89 -9.91 6.77 -8.03
CA LEU A 89 -8.81 5.83 -8.25
C LEU A 89 -8.89 5.17 -9.63
N ASP A 90 -10.09 4.81 -10.09
CA ASP A 90 -10.33 4.18 -11.39
C ASP A 90 -10.08 5.12 -12.58
N HIS A 91 -10.02 6.43 -12.32
CA HIS A 91 -9.88 7.47 -13.33
C HIS A 91 -8.62 8.32 -13.15
N LEU A 92 -7.61 7.80 -12.45
CA LEU A 92 -6.34 8.49 -12.32
C LEU A 92 -5.63 8.57 -13.68
N ASP A 93 -5.24 9.78 -14.08
CA ASP A 93 -4.44 10.02 -15.30
C ASP A 93 -2.99 9.51 -15.21
N ARG A 94 -2.61 8.97 -14.05
CA ARG A 94 -1.27 8.47 -13.75
C ARG A 94 -1.34 7.27 -12.81
N PRO A 95 -0.45 6.28 -12.94
CA PRO A 95 -0.54 5.07 -12.15
C PRO A 95 -0.29 5.33 -10.66
N LEU A 96 -0.99 4.57 -9.81
CA LEU A 96 -0.79 4.54 -8.36
C LEU A 96 0.38 3.61 -8.02
N ILE A 97 1.41 4.15 -7.38
CA ILE A 97 2.57 3.41 -6.88
C ILE A 97 2.57 3.50 -5.35
N VAL A 98 2.27 2.41 -4.68
CA VAL A 98 2.31 2.34 -3.21
C VAL A 98 3.63 1.71 -2.78
N MET A 99 4.38 2.35 -1.88
CA MET A 99 5.64 1.83 -1.36
C MET A 99 5.54 1.60 0.14
N LEU A 100 5.69 0.33 0.56
CA LEU A 100 5.59 -0.10 1.96
C LEU A 100 6.96 -0.52 2.50
N GLY A 101 7.56 0.36 3.30
CA GLY A 101 8.81 0.14 4.02
C GLY A 101 8.63 -0.65 5.30
N GLY A 102 9.73 -1.22 5.81
CA GLY A 102 9.80 -1.74 7.18
C GLY A 102 10.59 -3.05 7.31
N THR A 103 10.89 -3.43 8.54
CA THR A 103 11.86 -4.51 8.83
C THR A 103 11.24 -5.90 8.74
N ALA A 104 12.04 -6.97 8.90
CA ALA A 104 11.52 -8.33 8.91
C ALA A 104 10.51 -8.53 10.06
N GLY A 105 9.45 -9.32 9.85
CA GLY A 105 8.49 -9.68 10.90
C GLY A 105 7.37 -8.67 11.18
N VAL A 106 7.36 -7.49 10.57
CA VAL A 106 6.32 -6.47 10.82
C VAL A 106 5.02 -6.67 10.02
N GLY A 107 4.89 -7.78 9.27
CA GLY A 107 3.64 -8.10 8.55
C GLY A 107 3.43 -7.42 7.17
N LYS A 108 4.44 -6.72 6.63
CA LYS A 108 4.36 -6.00 5.34
C LYS A 108 3.76 -6.78 4.19
N SER A 109 4.24 -7.99 3.91
CA SER A 109 3.79 -8.77 2.73
C SER A 109 2.30 -9.11 2.82
N THR A 110 1.78 -9.35 4.03
CA THR A 110 0.34 -9.58 4.27
C THR A 110 -0.44 -8.29 4.00
N LEU A 111 -0.04 -7.17 4.62
CA LEU A 111 -0.68 -5.87 4.39
C LEU A 111 -0.62 -5.44 2.93
N ALA A 112 0.52 -5.61 2.26
CA ALA A 112 0.71 -5.28 0.85
C ALA A 112 -0.26 -6.07 -0.04
N THR A 113 -0.44 -7.36 0.23
CA THR A 113 -1.36 -8.22 -0.52
C THR A 113 -2.81 -7.81 -0.29
N MET A 114 -3.21 -7.57 0.97
CA MET A 114 -4.56 -7.12 1.30
C MET A 114 -4.87 -5.75 0.71
N LEU A 115 -3.91 -4.82 0.78
CA LEU A 115 -4.03 -3.48 0.20
C LEU A 115 -4.14 -3.55 -1.33
N ALA A 116 -3.27 -4.31 -1.99
CA ALA A 116 -3.31 -4.49 -3.44
C ALA A 116 -4.66 -5.05 -3.90
N ASN A 117 -5.17 -6.08 -3.24
CA ASN A 117 -6.49 -6.65 -3.53
C ASN A 117 -7.61 -5.62 -3.36
N ARG A 118 -7.55 -4.78 -2.32
CA ARG A 118 -8.57 -3.75 -2.04
C ARG A 118 -8.54 -2.59 -3.02
N LEU A 119 -7.35 -2.26 -3.54
CA LEU A 119 -7.13 -1.21 -4.53
C LEU A 119 -7.24 -1.72 -5.97
N GLY A 120 -7.48 -3.03 -6.19
CA GLY A 120 -7.49 -3.62 -7.53
C GLY A 120 -6.12 -3.65 -8.22
N LEU A 121 -5.02 -3.52 -7.47
CA LEU A 121 -3.66 -3.56 -8.01
C LEU A 121 -3.22 -5.01 -8.20
N THR A 122 -2.84 -5.36 -9.43
CA THR A 122 -2.46 -6.73 -9.79
C THR A 122 -1.00 -7.06 -9.50
N GLN A 123 -0.18 -6.05 -9.20
CA GLN A 123 1.27 -6.20 -9.03
C GLN A 123 1.69 -5.90 -7.59
N VAL A 124 2.31 -6.88 -6.94
CA VAL A 124 3.01 -6.71 -5.65
C VAL A 124 4.46 -7.16 -5.83
N VAL A 125 5.40 -6.24 -5.60
CA VAL A 125 6.84 -6.45 -5.84
C VAL A 125 7.61 -6.40 -4.53
N PRO A 126 8.07 -7.54 -4.00
CA PRO A 126 8.97 -7.55 -2.85
C PRO A 126 10.38 -7.10 -3.23
N THR A 127 10.95 -6.15 -2.49
CA THR A 127 12.34 -5.67 -2.72
C THR A 127 13.38 -6.79 -2.59
N ASP A 128 13.09 -7.86 -1.84
CA ASP A 128 13.98 -9.02 -1.71
C ASP A 128 14.17 -9.77 -3.04
N VAL A 129 13.19 -9.71 -3.95
CA VAL A 129 13.30 -10.29 -5.30
C VAL A 129 14.37 -9.55 -6.10
N VAL A 130 14.37 -8.22 -6.07
CA VAL A 130 15.39 -7.39 -6.73
C VAL A 130 16.78 -7.68 -6.16
N ARG A 131 16.88 -7.74 -4.81
CA ARG A 131 18.12 -8.13 -4.14
C ARG A 131 18.61 -9.51 -4.59
N GLN A 132 17.70 -10.49 -4.71
CA GLN A 132 18.04 -11.85 -5.11
C GLN A 132 18.55 -11.92 -6.56
N VAL A 133 17.95 -11.15 -7.47
CA VAL A 133 18.44 -11.03 -8.87
C VAL A 133 19.84 -10.44 -8.89
N LEU A 134 20.06 -9.29 -8.24
CA LEU A 134 21.39 -8.67 -8.14
C LEU A 134 22.43 -9.64 -7.55
N ARG A 135 22.07 -10.36 -6.50
CA ARG A 135 22.90 -11.38 -5.85
C ARG A 135 23.29 -12.53 -6.78
N SER A 136 22.40 -12.95 -7.68
CA SER A 136 22.71 -14.00 -8.66
C SER A 136 23.59 -13.52 -9.82
N CYS A 137 23.46 -12.25 -10.20
CA CYS A 137 24.20 -11.68 -11.33
C CYS A 137 25.60 -11.19 -10.93
N LEU A 138 25.80 -10.78 -9.68
CA LEU A 138 27.04 -10.17 -9.21
C LEU A 138 27.71 -11.03 -8.15
N SER A 139 29.01 -11.28 -8.34
CA SER A 139 29.80 -12.03 -7.37
C SER A 139 29.94 -11.27 -6.04
N HIS A 140 30.27 -12.00 -4.98
CA HIS A 140 30.52 -11.40 -3.67
C HIS A 140 31.63 -10.35 -3.71
N ALA A 141 32.68 -10.56 -4.50
CA ALA A 141 33.78 -9.60 -4.65
C ALA A 141 33.35 -8.28 -5.30
N ILE A 142 32.34 -8.30 -6.17
CA ILE A 142 31.87 -7.12 -6.91
C ILE A 142 30.86 -6.33 -6.08
N MET A 143 29.92 -7.02 -5.41
CA MET A 143 28.87 -6.36 -4.63
C MET A 143 28.57 -7.12 -3.34
N PRO A 144 29.46 -7.06 -2.32
CA PRO A 144 29.30 -7.88 -1.11
C PRO A 144 27.99 -7.62 -0.36
N ALA A 145 27.48 -6.38 -0.39
CA ALA A 145 26.31 -5.95 0.37
C ALA A 145 25.05 -6.78 0.06
N VAL A 146 24.77 -7.14 -1.20
CA VAL A 146 23.54 -7.88 -1.58
C VAL A 146 23.55 -9.35 -1.14
N HIS A 147 24.72 -9.89 -0.78
CA HIS A 147 24.88 -11.29 -0.36
C HIS A 147 24.52 -11.54 1.10
N TYR A 148 24.33 -10.49 1.90
CA TYR A 148 23.89 -10.58 3.29
C TYR A 148 22.43 -10.19 3.46
N SER A 149 21.78 -10.65 4.54
CA SER A 149 20.47 -10.12 4.92
C SER A 149 20.60 -8.65 5.35
N SER A 150 19.53 -7.86 5.25
CA SER A 150 19.58 -6.41 5.49
C SER A 150 20.02 -6.03 6.90
N PHE A 151 19.69 -6.85 7.90
CA PHE A 151 20.16 -6.71 9.29
C PHE A 151 21.57 -7.31 9.55
N GLU A 152 22.22 -7.86 8.53
CA GLU A 152 23.60 -8.39 8.56
C GLU A 152 24.52 -7.69 7.56
N ALA A 153 24.00 -6.70 6.82
CA ALA A 153 24.69 -6.06 5.71
C ALA A 153 25.97 -5.33 6.16
N GLY A 154 26.11 -5.00 7.45
CA GLY A 154 27.36 -4.47 8.02
C GLY A 154 28.57 -5.38 7.85
N ARG A 155 28.38 -6.69 7.65
CA ARG A 155 29.46 -7.63 7.32
C ARG A 155 30.16 -7.34 5.99
N ALA A 156 29.51 -6.59 5.10
CA ALA A 156 30.08 -6.15 3.83
C ALA A 156 30.93 -4.88 3.95
N VAL A 157 30.97 -4.22 5.11
CA VAL A 157 31.68 -2.97 5.31
C VAL A 157 33.08 -3.28 5.84
N ALA A 158 34.12 -2.96 5.05
CA ALA A 158 35.50 -2.98 5.52
C ALA A 158 35.66 -1.99 6.69
N LEU A 159 36.44 -2.36 7.72
CA LEU A 159 36.68 -1.61 8.95
C LEU A 159 36.72 -0.09 8.71
N ARG A 160 35.84 0.64 9.39
CA ARG A 160 35.79 2.11 9.40
C ARG A 160 36.32 2.63 10.75
N PRO A 161 36.75 3.90 10.82
CA PRO A 161 37.22 4.51 12.07
C PRO A 161 36.22 4.33 13.22
N ASP A 162 36.79 4.31 14.43
CA ASP A 162 36.15 4.01 15.69
C ASP A 162 34.84 4.80 15.87
N GLY A 163 33.75 4.08 16.16
CA GLY A 163 32.43 4.67 16.43
C GLY A 163 31.42 4.63 15.26
N THR A 164 31.81 4.20 14.06
CA THR A 164 30.87 4.07 12.94
C THR A 164 29.99 2.82 13.07
N ASP A 165 28.67 3.00 12.97
CA ASP A 165 27.72 1.89 12.96
C ASP A 165 27.75 1.10 11.64
N THR A 166 28.55 0.04 11.61
CA THR A 166 28.75 -0.76 10.39
C THR A 166 27.46 -1.43 9.91
N ASP A 167 26.53 -1.82 10.81
CA ASP A 167 25.26 -2.45 10.44
C ASP A 167 24.42 -1.52 9.57
N LEU A 168 24.27 -0.26 10.00
CA LEU A 168 23.48 0.74 9.29
C LEU A 168 24.15 1.18 7.99
N VAL A 169 25.48 1.38 8.01
CA VAL A 169 26.23 1.71 6.79
C VAL A 169 26.10 0.60 5.74
N GLY A 170 26.21 -0.67 6.16
CA GLY A 170 26.04 -1.81 5.27
C GLY A 170 24.63 -1.88 4.70
N PHE A 171 23.62 -1.64 5.55
CA PHE A 171 22.23 -1.60 5.12
C PHE A 171 21.98 -0.49 4.09
N VAL A 172 22.45 0.73 4.35
CA VAL A 172 22.31 1.88 3.45
C VAL A 172 22.87 1.55 2.07
N ARG A 173 24.10 1.04 2.00
CA ARG A 173 24.74 0.64 0.73
C ARG A 173 23.97 -0.45 0.01
N GLN A 174 23.43 -1.41 0.76
CA GLN A 174 22.57 -2.45 0.20
C GLN A 174 21.28 -1.84 -0.37
N ALA A 175 20.62 -0.95 0.36
CA ALA A 175 19.40 -0.29 -0.04
C ALA A 175 19.60 0.56 -1.30
N GLU A 176 20.68 1.34 -1.39
CA GLU A 176 21.05 2.10 -2.60
C GLU A 176 21.24 1.20 -3.82
N SER A 177 21.93 0.07 -3.64
CA SER A 177 22.15 -0.91 -4.71
C SER A 177 20.83 -1.49 -5.22
N VAL A 178 19.92 -1.84 -4.31
CA VAL A 178 18.60 -2.39 -4.64
C VAL A 178 17.67 -1.31 -5.21
N ALA A 179 17.77 -0.06 -4.75
CA ALA A 179 16.96 1.07 -5.20
C ALA A 179 17.08 1.29 -6.71
N THR A 180 18.28 1.15 -7.28
CA THR A 180 18.48 1.27 -8.75
C THR A 180 17.61 0.26 -9.53
N GLY A 181 17.52 -0.98 -9.05
CA GLY A 181 16.67 -2.00 -9.66
C GLY A 181 15.17 -1.73 -9.45
N LEU A 182 14.80 -1.21 -8.28
CA LEU A 182 13.41 -0.81 -7.99
C LEU A 182 12.97 0.36 -8.86
N GLU A 183 13.83 1.36 -9.08
CA GLU A 183 13.56 2.50 -9.95
C GLU A 183 13.24 2.03 -11.38
N ALA A 184 13.99 1.06 -11.91
CA ALA A 184 13.71 0.50 -13.23
C ALA A 184 12.34 -0.20 -13.31
N ILE A 185 11.95 -0.93 -12.26
CA ILE A 185 10.63 -1.59 -12.18
C ILE A 185 9.51 -0.55 -12.11
N VAL A 186 9.67 0.47 -11.26
CA VAL A 186 8.68 1.55 -11.12
C VAL A 186 8.58 2.36 -12.41
N GLU A 187 9.69 2.69 -13.06
CA GLU A 187 9.68 3.41 -14.34
C GLU A 187 8.94 2.61 -15.43
N ARG A 188 9.12 1.29 -15.48
CA ARG A 188 8.36 0.42 -16.38
C ARG A 188 6.87 0.47 -16.07
N ALA A 189 6.49 0.31 -14.81
CA ALA A 189 5.08 0.38 -14.39
C ALA A 189 4.44 1.73 -14.74
N ILE A 190 5.18 2.82 -14.58
CA ILE A 190 4.76 4.17 -14.99
C ILE A 190 4.53 4.23 -16.50
N THR A 191 5.47 3.71 -17.28
CA THR A 191 5.41 3.74 -18.76
C THR A 191 4.25 2.89 -19.29
N GLU A 192 3.96 1.77 -18.64
CA GLU A 192 2.85 0.88 -18.99
C GLU A 192 1.51 1.33 -18.37
N SER A 193 1.49 2.44 -17.60
CA SER A 193 0.32 2.93 -16.87
C SER A 193 -0.31 1.87 -15.94
N VAL A 194 0.53 1.06 -15.31
CA VAL A 194 0.12 -0.01 -14.38
C VAL A 194 0.43 0.41 -12.94
N GLY A 195 -0.57 0.33 -12.07
CA GLY A 195 -0.38 0.55 -10.64
C GLY A 195 0.26 -0.67 -9.95
N MET A 196 1.00 -0.44 -8.85
CA MET A 196 1.66 -1.51 -8.11
C MET A 196 1.89 -1.18 -6.64
N VAL A 197 2.09 -2.23 -5.84
CA VAL A 197 2.61 -2.14 -4.48
C VAL A 197 4.05 -2.66 -4.46
N VAL A 198 4.99 -1.86 -3.99
CA VAL A 198 6.38 -2.26 -3.73
C VAL A 198 6.56 -2.42 -2.22
N GLU A 199 7.00 -3.57 -1.75
CA GLU A 199 7.14 -3.83 -0.31
C GLU A 199 8.53 -4.32 0.07
N GLY A 200 9.04 -3.87 1.21
CA GLY A 200 10.19 -4.49 1.85
C GLY A 200 11.11 -3.50 2.56
N VAL A 201 12.17 -4.04 3.14
CA VAL A 201 13.09 -3.25 3.97
C VAL A 201 13.93 -2.25 3.16
N HIS A 202 14.09 -2.45 1.85
CA HIS A 202 14.82 -1.53 0.97
C HIS A 202 13.95 -0.37 0.45
N VAL A 203 12.64 -0.36 0.76
CA VAL A 203 11.81 0.85 0.63
C VAL A 203 12.18 1.76 1.81
N VAL A 204 13.24 2.54 1.63
CA VAL A 204 13.71 3.51 2.63
C VAL A 204 12.90 4.79 2.47
N PRO A 205 12.28 5.31 3.54
CA PRO A 205 11.47 6.53 3.47
C PRO A 205 12.21 7.71 2.82
N GLY A 206 11.55 8.37 1.86
CA GLY A 206 12.09 9.55 1.18
C GLY A 206 13.18 9.25 0.15
N LEU A 207 13.47 7.98 -0.17
CA LEU A 207 14.50 7.60 -1.14
C LEU A 207 13.99 7.54 -2.58
N MET A 208 12.67 7.56 -2.81
CA MET A 208 12.12 7.45 -4.16
C MET A 208 12.55 8.62 -5.05
N ASN A 209 12.98 8.30 -6.27
CA ASN A 209 13.45 9.26 -7.25
C ASN A 209 12.40 10.36 -7.53
N PRO A 210 12.74 11.66 -7.31
CA PRO A 210 11.81 12.77 -7.52
C PRO A 210 11.27 12.88 -8.94
N ARG A 211 12.01 12.38 -9.95
CA ARG A 211 11.55 12.36 -11.35
C ARG A 211 10.43 11.35 -11.55
N LEU A 212 10.52 10.17 -10.93
CA LEU A 212 9.48 9.15 -10.99
C LEU A 212 8.24 9.60 -10.20
N ARG A 213 8.43 10.17 -9.00
CA ARG A 213 7.34 10.72 -8.17
C ARG A 213 6.46 11.75 -8.90
N LYS A 214 7.01 12.53 -9.84
CA LYS A 214 6.23 13.49 -10.64
C LYS A 214 5.35 12.83 -11.70
N ARG A 215 5.68 11.61 -12.13
CA ARG A 215 5.02 10.87 -13.22
C ARG A 215 3.99 9.85 -12.73
N CYS A 216 3.84 9.67 -11.42
CA CYS A 216 2.87 8.78 -10.80
C CYS A 216 2.21 9.41 -9.58
N LEU A 217 1.16 8.78 -9.07
CA LEU A 217 0.69 9.04 -7.71
C LEU A 217 1.47 8.11 -6.77
N ALA A 218 2.51 8.64 -6.14
CA ALA A 218 3.33 7.89 -5.20
C ALA A 218 2.77 8.03 -3.77
N VAL A 219 2.53 6.90 -3.11
CA VAL A 219 2.12 6.85 -1.70
C VAL A 219 3.14 6.01 -0.94
N GLU A 220 3.82 6.61 0.04
CA GLU A 220 4.83 5.93 0.84
C GLU A 220 4.36 5.79 2.28
N ALA A 221 4.59 4.63 2.89
CA ALA A 221 4.35 4.38 4.31
C ALA A 221 5.42 3.45 4.89
N LEU A 222 5.79 3.69 6.15
CA LEU A 222 6.62 2.77 6.92
C LEU A 222 5.74 1.92 7.83
N VAL A 223 5.78 0.60 7.67
CA VAL A 223 5.08 -0.32 8.58
C VAL A 223 6.00 -0.75 9.71
N VAL A 224 5.53 -0.62 10.94
CA VAL A 224 6.23 -1.02 12.15
C VAL A 224 5.37 -1.95 13.01
N VAL A 225 6.01 -2.60 13.98
CA VAL A 225 5.31 -3.18 15.13
C VAL A 225 6.02 -2.63 16.35
N ASP A 226 5.32 -1.84 17.17
CA ASP A 226 5.97 -1.16 18.30
C ASP A 226 6.29 -2.12 19.44
N GLN A 227 5.33 -2.99 19.78
CA GLN A 227 5.47 -3.97 20.85
C GLN A 227 6.41 -5.11 20.46
N GLU A 228 7.51 -5.26 21.19
CA GLU A 228 8.52 -6.28 20.88
C GLU A 228 7.99 -7.70 20.99
N ASP A 229 7.14 -7.99 21.97
CA ASP A 229 6.57 -9.34 22.15
C ASP A 229 5.67 -9.74 20.98
N VAL A 230 4.86 -8.82 20.47
CA VAL A 230 4.04 -9.01 19.26
C VAL A 230 4.94 -9.22 18.04
N HIS A 231 5.98 -8.40 17.89
CA HIS A 231 6.94 -8.52 16.78
C HIS A 231 7.69 -9.86 16.81
N ARG A 232 8.07 -10.34 17.99
CA ARG A 232 8.70 -11.66 18.17
C ARG A 232 7.73 -12.79 17.82
N ALA A 233 6.48 -12.70 18.27
CA ALA A 233 5.44 -13.70 17.99
C ALA A 233 5.18 -13.87 16.48
N HIS A 234 5.28 -12.80 15.69
CA HIS A 234 5.14 -12.88 14.23
C HIS A 234 6.17 -13.79 13.55
N PHE A 235 7.38 -13.96 14.12
CA PHE A 235 8.37 -14.88 13.56
C PHE A 235 8.03 -16.34 13.86
N SER A 236 7.41 -16.61 15.01
CA SER A 236 6.97 -17.95 15.41
C SER A 236 5.73 -18.42 14.64
N MET A 237 4.88 -17.49 14.19
CA MET A 237 3.64 -17.79 13.46
C MET A 237 3.83 -17.95 11.94
N ARG A 238 5.00 -17.60 11.40
CA ARG A 238 5.31 -17.81 9.97
C ARG A 238 5.59 -19.29 9.71
N GLY A 239 4.61 -20.02 9.16
CA GLY A 239 4.84 -21.37 8.65
C GLY A 239 5.87 -21.39 7.50
N GLY A 240 6.92 -22.22 7.62
CA GLY A 240 7.94 -22.44 6.59
C GLY A 240 9.37 -22.65 7.11
N GLU A 241 10.24 -23.27 6.30
CA GLU A 241 11.59 -23.76 6.62
C GLU A 241 12.66 -22.71 7.01
N ARG A 242 12.34 -21.41 7.08
CA ARG A 242 13.30 -20.41 7.58
C ARG A 242 13.28 -20.43 9.11
N PRO A 243 14.35 -20.84 9.79
CA PRO A 243 14.29 -21.02 11.24
C PRO A 243 14.03 -19.67 11.91
N ALA A 244 12.88 -19.56 12.58
CA ALA A 244 12.51 -18.41 13.39
C ALA A 244 13.67 -18.01 14.33
N ASP A 245 14.44 -19.00 14.80
CA ASP A 245 15.64 -18.87 15.61
C ASP A 245 16.70 -17.94 15.01
N ARG A 246 16.88 -17.92 13.67
CA ARG A 246 17.84 -17.01 13.03
C ARG A 246 17.42 -15.55 13.18
N TYR A 247 16.12 -15.27 13.01
CA TYR A 247 15.59 -13.91 13.15
C TYR A 247 15.55 -13.49 14.61
N LEU A 248 15.12 -14.39 15.50
CA LEU A 248 15.11 -14.15 16.95
C LEU A 248 16.52 -13.93 17.51
N GLY A 249 17.52 -14.68 17.03
CA GLY A 249 18.92 -14.50 17.40
C GLY A 249 19.52 -13.16 16.92
N ARG A 250 18.85 -12.45 16.01
CA ARG A 250 19.24 -11.11 15.54
C ARG A 250 18.17 -10.04 15.73
N PHE A 251 17.26 -10.28 16.67
CA PHE A 251 16.12 -9.39 16.89
C PHE A 251 16.58 -7.97 17.26
N ALA A 252 17.64 -7.83 18.05
CA ALA A 252 18.22 -6.53 18.39
C ALA A 252 18.66 -5.73 17.15
N GLN A 253 19.28 -6.38 16.16
CA GLN A 253 19.67 -5.75 14.89
C GLN A 253 18.44 -5.37 14.05
N ILE A 254 17.40 -6.21 14.05
CA ILE A 254 16.12 -5.90 13.37
C ILE A 254 15.46 -4.67 14.00
N ARG A 255 15.42 -4.58 15.34
CA ARG A 255 14.86 -3.42 16.07
C ARG A 255 15.68 -2.15 15.87
N LYS A 256 17.01 -2.29 15.84
CA LYS A 256 17.93 -1.20 15.50
C LYS A 256 17.67 -0.63 14.11
N LEU A 257 17.49 -1.51 13.12
CA LEU A 257 17.12 -1.10 11.78
C LEU A 257 15.72 -0.46 11.72
N GLN A 258 14.76 -0.94 12.52
CA GLN A 258 13.43 -0.33 12.60
C GLN A 258 13.50 1.10 13.12
N ARG A 259 14.26 1.35 14.21
CA ARG A 259 14.47 2.71 14.73
C ARG A 259 15.07 3.64 13.68
N TYR A 260 16.11 3.18 12.98
CA TYR A 260 16.70 3.93 11.88
C TYR A 260 15.67 4.28 10.80
N LEU A 261 14.82 3.34 10.38
CA LEU A 261 13.79 3.61 9.39
C LEU A 261 12.71 4.58 9.90
N VAL A 262 12.34 4.51 11.17
CA VAL A 262 11.40 5.45 11.81
C VAL A 262 11.97 6.87 11.79
N GLU A 263 13.22 7.06 12.22
CA GLU A 263 13.90 8.36 12.17
C GLU A 263 13.95 8.92 10.74
N ARG A 264 14.18 8.05 9.74
CA ARG A 264 14.14 8.43 8.32
C ARG A 264 12.74 8.80 7.85
N ALA A 265 11.71 8.09 8.31
CA ALA A 265 10.31 8.39 7.97
C ALA A 265 9.89 9.75 8.53
N GLU A 266 10.20 10.02 9.80
CA GLU A 266 9.94 11.31 10.45
C GLU A 266 10.64 12.45 9.71
N ALA A 267 11.93 12.30 9.40
CA ALA A 267 12.70 13.30 8.67
C ALA A 267 12.18 13.56 7.24
N ALA A 268 11.58 12.55 6.61
CA ALA A 268 11.03 12.65 5.26
C ALA A 268 9.53 13.04 5.24
N GLY A 269 8.86 13.11 6.40
CA GLY A 269 7.41 13.31 6.48
C GLY A 269 6.59 12.12 5.95
N VAL A 270 7.16 10.90 6.00
CA VAL A 270 6.50 9.66 5.59
C VAL A 270 5.74 9.09 6.79
N PRO A 271 4.44 8.76 6.67
CA PRO A 271 3.66 8.18 7.76
C PRO A 271 4.21 6.84 8.26
N VAL A 272 4.17 6.67 9.58
CA VAL A 272 4.51 5.41 10.26
C VAL A 272 3.21 4.74 10.69
N ILE A 273 2.98 3.52 10.23
CA ILE A 273 1.77 2.72 10.48
C ILE A 273 2.13 1.56 11.42
N ASP A 274 1.53 1.54 12.61
CA ASP A 274 1.70 0.44 13.56
C ASP A 274 0.78 -0.73 13.20
N ASN A 275 1.39 -1.88 12.93
CA ASN A 275 0.70 -3.12 12.58
C ASN A 275 0.51 -4.03 13.79
N SER A 276 0.08 -3.45 14.91
CA SER A 276 -0.43 -4.22 16.06
C SER A 276 -1.81 -4.84 15.77
N SER A 277 -2.57 -4.26 14.84
CA SER A 277 -3.83 -4.80 14.30
C SER A 277 -3.83 -4.69 12.78
N ILE A 278 -4.02 -5.82 12.10
CA ILE A 278 -4.02 -5.87 10.63
C ILE A 278 -5.13 -5.00 10.04
N ASP A 279 -6.34 -5.06 10.61
CA ASP A 279 -7.49 -4.30 10.12
C ASP A 279 -7.32 -2.79 10.34
N GLY A 280 -6.72 -2.41 11.47
CA GLY A 280 -6.36 -1.01 11.77
C GLY A 280 -5.33 -0.48 10.78
N ALA A 281 -4.20 -1.17 10.65
CA ALA A 281 -3.13 -0.79 9.74
C ALA A 281 -3.59 -0.74 8.27
N LEU A 282 -4.46 -1.68 7.84
CA LEU A 282 -5.04 -1.64 6.50
C LEU A 282 -5.97 -0.43 6.31
N THR A 283 -6.72 -0.06 7.34
CA THR A 283 -7.58 1.14 7.31
C THR A 283 -6.75 2.40 7.17
N ASP A 284 -5.68 2.55 7.96
CA ASP A 284 -4.81 3.73 7.89
C ASP A 284 -4.08 3.84 6.54
N LEU A 285 -3.64 2.71 5.98
CA LEU A 285 -3.04 2.67 4.63
C LEU A 285 -4.05 3.07 3.55
N MET A 286 -5.29 2.61 3.65
CA MET A 286 -6.35 3.01 2.72
C MET A 286 -6.67 4.50 2.83
N GLU A 287 -6.75 5.05 4.05
CA GLU A 287 -6.94 6.48 4.27
C GLU A 287 -5.80 7.29 3.63
N LEU A 288 -4.55 6.88 3.82
CA LEU A 288 -3.39 7.53 3.22
C LEU A 288 -3.46 7.56 1.68
N VAL A 289 -3.89 6.46 1.05
CA VAL A 289 -4.07 6.41 -0.41
C VAL A 289 -5.18 7.34 -0.87
N LEU A 290 -6.34 7.33 -0.20
CA LEU A 290 -7.48 8.18 -0.56
C LEU A 290 -7.16 9.67 -0.38
N ASP A 291 -6.45 10.04 0.69
CA ASP A 291 -6.00 11.41 0.92
C ASP A 291 -5.02 11.88 -0.17
N ALA A 292 -4.13 10.99 -0.63
CA ALA A 292 -3.24 11.29 -1.75
C ALA A 292 -4.02 11.53 -3.05
N VAL A 293 -5.09 10.78 -3.31
CA VAL A 293 -5.98 10.99 -4.47
C VAL A 293 -6.70 12.34 -4.38
N GLN A 294 -7.19 12.70 -3.20
CA GLN A 294 -7.84 14.00 -2.97
C GLN A 294 -6.92 15.17 -3.31
N ALA A 295 -5.68 15.14 -2.83
CA ALA A 295 -4.71 16.23 -3.06
C ALA A 295 -4.51 16.49 -4.57
N VAL A 296 -4.41 15.41 -5.37
CA VAL A 296 -4.32 15.52 -6.83
C VAL A 296 -5.56 16.16 -7.44
N GLY A 297 -6.75 15.74 -7.00
CA GLY A 297 -8.02 16.27 -7.50
C GLY A 297 -8.27 17.75 -7.11
N ALA A 298 -7.69 18.20 -6.00
CA ALA A 298 -7.76 19.59 -5.55
C ALA A 298 -6.74 20.52 -6.23
N GLY A 299 -5.82 19.98 -7.06
CA GLY A 299 -4.67 20.73 -7.58
C GLY A 299 -3.62 21.04 -6.52
N GLU A 300 -3.72 20.44 -5.33
CA GLU A 300 -2.73 20.55 -4.28
C GLU A 300 -1.56 19.62 -4.58
N ARG A 301 -0.34 20.15 -4.59
CA ARG A 301 0.84 19.27 -4.65
C ARG A 301 0.81 18.36 -3.42
N PRO A 302 0.99 17.04 -3.56
CA PRO A 302 1.22 16.19 -2.40
C PRO A 302 2.42 16.74 -1.62
N PRO A 303 2.44 16.59 -0.28
CA PRO A 303 3.47 17.19 0.56
C PRO A 303 4.86 16.87 0.00
N GLU A 304 5.62 17.92 -0.32
CA GLU A 304 6.98 17.78 -0.82
C GLU A 304 7.82 17.13 0.29
N THR A 305 8.08 15.82 0.18
CA THR A 305 9.07 15.17 1.05
C THR A 305 10.43 15.77 0.69
N VAL A 306 11.03 16.47 1.64
CA VAL A 306 12.35 17.10 1.46
C VAL A 306 13.34 16.01 1.10
N GLY A 307 13.98 16.15 -0.07
CA GLY A 307 14.98 15.22 -0.57
C GLY A 307 16.19 15.17 0.36
N GLY A 308 16.18 14.26 1.31
CA GLY A 308 17.31 13.96 2.17
C GLY A 308 18.33 13.14 1.40
N GLY A 309 19.20 13.83 0.64
CA GLY A 309 20.44 13.24 0.16
C GLY A 309 21.28 12.77 1.36
N PHE A 310 21.92 11.61 1.23
CA PHE A 310 22.82 11.09 2.25
C PHE A 310 23.90 12.14 2.56
N ALA A 311 23.80 12.78 3.74
CA ALA A 311 24.92 13.50 4.30
C ALA A 311 26.03 12.47 4.53
N SER A 312 27.08 12.58 3.73
CA SER A 312 28.26 11.74 3.81
C SER A 312 29.07 12.21 5.01
N THR A 313 29.02 11.45 6.09
CA THR A 313 30.01 11.47 7.18
C THR A 313 30.38 10.04 7.51
#